data_AF-A0A9W7ANV1-F1
#
_entry.id   AF-A0A9W7ANV1-F1
#
_cell.length_a   1.000
_cell.length_b   1.000
_cell.length_c   1.000
_cell.angle_alpha   90.00
_cell.angle_beta   90.00
_cell.angle_gamma   90.00
#
_symmetry.space_group_name_H-M   'P 1'
#
loop_
_entity.id
_entity.type
_entity.pdbx_description
1 polymer ?
#
loop_
_entity_poly.entity_id
_entity_poly.type
_entity_poly.pdbx_seq_one_letter_code
_entity_poly.pdbx_strand_id
1 'polypeptide(L)'
;MDALSPAPSAPSAHKNFAFWNVNGLIPRISTSSNLIKEFLQLHSPSILFLSEVRMVSELTNQAVPSMKDKKCQEDKRAYDSAFSRTGPFSDYTVHGLSLHPSKRYAGTLLAIKNGTEPPINVTYTIPGSSAASSTTALQPPPPTKTKTKSIASFFAPKNPNPNPNPKKRSSPSSSSQPHNPDGRVILSEFSSFYILHVYAPNNGSTPTSWSRRLTWDASIQSFFSTHKSGYPSSLNSTILKPIFYCGDLNVTPSPRLDTSHPSWMSKQFLKSGSPENSGQPGCTPGEVSRYNSLISSSNLIDVYRVFNPDPNPSDDTSLNSPFLDLEANIFTWRGSPGKDGVKEGGRYYRKGMRIDLLLVNEDCVGMFEEVCVTAGGEDNTGREFCGSDHCPVVVR
;
A
#
# COMPACT_ATOMS: atom_id res chain seq x y z
N MET A 1 -22.47 43.60 -20.94
CA MET A 1 -21.37 42.61 -20.98
C MET A 1 -21.71 41.59 -19.94
N ASP A 2 -22.49 40.59 -20.33
CA ASP A 2 -22.96 39.55 -19.42
C ASP A 2 -21.80 38.59 -19.15
N ALA A 3 -21.49 38.44 -17.87
CA ALA A 3 -20.54 37.45 -17.39
C ALA A 3 -21.11 36.06 -17.70
N LEU A 4 -20.43 35.33 -18.57
CA LEU A 4 -20.67 33.91 -18.81
C LEU A 4 -20.57 33.17 -17.47
N SER A 5 -21.70 32.65 -16.98
CA SER A 5 -21.70 31.66 -15.92
C SER A 5 -20.84 30.45 -16.33
N PRO A 6 -20.08 29.85 -15.40
CA PRO A 6 -19.34 28.63 -15.72
C PRO A 6 -20.34 27.54 -16.13
N ALA A 7 -20.04 26.86 -17.24
CA ALA A 7 -20.81 25.71 -17.69
C ALA A 7 -20.93 24.68 -16.55
N PRO A 8 -22.07 23.97 -16.43
CA PRO A 8 -22.19 22.88 -15.46
C PRO A 8 -21.10 21.85 -15.73
N SER A 9 -20.20 21.65 -14.77
CA SER A 9 -19.20 20.59 -14.80
C SER A 9 -19.92 19.26 -15.01
N ALA A 10 -19.47 18.48 -15.99
CA ALA A 10 -19.93 17.11 -16.17
C ALA A 10 -19.93 16.38 -14.80
N PRO A 11 -20.92 15.53 -14.49
CA PRO A 11 -20.91 14.78 -13.24
C PRO A 11 -19.58 14.03 -13.14
N SER A 12 -18.80 14.31 -12.10
CA SER A 12 -17.55 13.60 -11.83
C SER A 12 -17.78 12.10 -11.95
N ALA A 13 -17.09 11.44 -12.89
CA ALA A 13 -17.21 9.99 -13.10
C ALA A 13 -16.79 9.20 -11.86
N HIS A 14 -15.98 9.80 -10.99
CA HIS A 14 -15.51 9.23 -9.74
C HIS A 14 -16.14 9.96 -8.56
N LYS A 15 -16.98 9.26 -7.81
CA LYS A 15 -17.71 9.83 -6.66
C LYS A 15 -17.05 9.57 -5.31
N ASN A 16 -16.13 8.62 -5.27
CA ASN A 16 -15.42 8.18 -4.06
C ASN A 16 -14.34 7.15 -4.43
N PHE A 17 -13.42 6.91 -3.51
CA PHE A 17 -12.51 5.77 -3.58
C PHE A 17 -12.24 5.20 -2.20
N ALA A 18 -11.71 3.98 -2.15
CA ALA A 18 -11.30 3.36 -0.91
C ALA A 18 -9.92 2.74 -1.04
N PHE A 19 -9.17 2.74 0.04
CA PHE A 19 -7.91 2.00 0.16
C PHE A 19 -7.89 1.18 1.44
N TRP A 20 -7.35 -0.02 1.37
CA TRP A 20 -7.41 -0.98 2.46
C TRP A 20 -6.20 -1.93 2.47
N ASN A 21 -5.43 -1.95 3.56
CA ASN A 21 -4.47 -3.03 3.80
C ASN A 21 -5.22 -4.32 4.21
N VAL A 22 -5.19 -5.33 3.35
CA VAL A 22 -5.97 -6.57 3.54
C VAL A 22 -5.24 -7.63 4.36
N ASN A 23 -3.96 -7.41 4.71
CA ASN A 23 -3.13 -8.36 5.44
C ASN A 23 -3.17 -9.80 4.85
N GLY A 24 -3.08 -9.87 3.52
CA GLY A 24 -3.20 -11.07 2.72
C GLY A 24 -4.60 -11.26 2.16
N LEU A 25 -4.76 -11.15 0.84
CA LEU A 25 -6.08 -11.20 0.19
C LEU A 25 -6.75 -12.59 0.30
N ILE A 26 -5.97 -13.66 0.14
CA ILE A 26 -6.47 -15.05 0.14
C ILE A 26 -7.25 -15.39 1.43
N PRO A 27 -6.71 -15.19 2.64
CA PRO A 27 -7.47 -15.46 3.86
C PRO A 27 -8.71 -14.57 4.01
N ARG A 28 -8.70 -13.33 3.46
CA ARG A 28 -9.90 -12.46 3.50
C ARG A 28 -11.04 -13.02 2.65
N ILE A 29 -10.72 -13.51 1.45
CA ILE A 29 -11.72 -14.15 0.58
C ILE A 29 -12.26 -15.43 1.22
N SER A 30 -11.41 -16.25 1.84
CA SER A 30 -11.86 -17.55 2.38
C SER A 30 -12.62 -17.43 3.70
N THR A 31 -12.33 -16.42 4.53
CA THR A 31 -12.89 -16.32 5.90
C THR A 31 -13.85 -15.15 6.10
N SER A 32 -13.81 -14.13 5.24
CA SER A 32 -14.53 -12.86 5.46
C SER A 32 -15.22 -12.33 4.20
N SER A 33 -15.49 -13.19 3.22
CA SER A 33 -16.19 -12.83 1.97
C SER A 33 -17.49 -12.05 2.19
N ASN A 34 -18.31 -12.46 3.17
CA ASN A 34 -19.57 -11.78 3.45
C ASN A 34 -19.35 -10.36 4.01
N LEU A 35 -18.38 -10.17 4.90
CA LEU A 35 -18.05 -8.85 5.44
C LEU A 35 -17.52 -7.92 4.34
N ILE A 36 -16.70 -8.44 3.42
CA ILE A 36 -16.23 -7.67 2.26
C ILE A 36 -17.42 -7.26 1.37
N LYS A 37 -18.36 -8.18 1.11
CA LYS A 37 -19.57 -7.86 0.33
C LYS A 37 -20.41 -6.78 1.00
N GLU A 38 -20.61 -6.87 2.31
CA GLU A 38 -21.33 -5.85 3.09
C GLU A 38 -20.64 -4.49 2.98
N PHE A 39 -19.31 -4.42 3.15
CA PHE A 39 -18.53 -3.19 2.97
C PHE A 39 -18.71 -2.60 1.57
N LEU A 40 -18.55 -3.40 0.52
CA LEU A 40 -18.65 -2.93 -0.87
C LEU A 40 -20.08 -2.54 -1.25
N GLN A 41 -21.10 -3.18 -0.67
CA GLN A 41 -22.49 -2.77 -0.84
C GLN A 41 -22.76 -1.43 -0.14
N LEU A 42 -22.26 -1.26 1.09
CA LEU A 42 -22.49 -0.07 1.89
C LEU A 42 -21.78 1.17 1.33
N HIS A 43 -20.49 1.06 1.03
CA HIS A 43 -19.67 2.20 0.62
C HIS A 43 -19.56 2.35 -0.90
N SER A 44 -19.68 1.24 -1.64
CA SER A 44 -19.67 1.20 -3.09
C SER A 44 -18.57 2.06 -3.75
N PRO A 45 -17.30 1.94 -3.32
CA PRO A 45 -16.22 2.78 -3.82
C PRO A 45 -16.05 2.62 -5.33
N SER A 46 -15.95 3.73 -6.07
CA SER A 46 -15.78 3.69 -7.53
C SER A 46 -14.38 3.21 -7.94
N ILE A 47 -13.38 3.52 -7.11
CA ILE A 47 -12.00 3.05 -7.20
C ILE A 47 -11.64 2.35 -5.89
N LEU A 48 -11.08 1.16 -5.96
CA LEU A 48 -10.67 0.36 -4.80
C LEU A 48 -9.20 0.00 -4.91
N PHE A 49 -8.41 0.39 -3.92
CA PHE A 49 -7.03 -0.04 -3.75
C PHE A 49 -6.89 -1.02 -2.59
N LEU A 50 -6.11 -2.07 -2.80
CA LEU A 50 -5.75 -3.03 -1.75
C LEU A 50 -4.23 -3.06 -1.56
N SER A 51 -3.78 -3.08 -0.31
CA SER A 51 -2.39 -3.23 0.11
C SER A 51 -2.16 -4.55 0.83
N GLU A 52 -0.92 -5.04 0.83
CA GLU A 52 -0.55 -6.36 1.36
C GLU A 52 -1.42 -7.50 0.84
N VAL A 53 -1.68 -7.54 -0.46
CA VAL A 53 -2.44 -8.68 -1.02
C VAL A 53 -1.69 -10.00 -0.83
N ARG A 54 -0.35 -9.97 -0.67
CA ARG A 54 0.54 -11.11 -0.39
C ARG A 54 0.33 -12.26 -1.36
N MET A 55 0.35 -11.93 -2.65
CA MET A 55 0.30 -12.88 -3.74
C MET A 55 1.63 -12.88 -4.50
N VAL A 56 1.99 -14.02 -5.09
CA VAL A 56 3.14 -14.13 -5.97
C VAL A 56 2.71 -13.93 -7.41
N SER A 57 3.64 -13.44 -8.20
CA SER A 57 3.43 -13.15 -9.60
C SER A 57 4.58 -13.67 -10.44
N GLU A 58 4.29 -14.35 -11.55
CA GLU A 58 5.18 -14.31 -12.73
C GLU A 58 4.85 -13.10 -13.64
N LEU A 59 3.86 -12.28 -13.27
CA LEU A 59 3.45 -11.05 -13.96
C LEU A 59 4.41 -9.92 -13.64
N THR A 60 5.46 -9.84 -14.43
CA THR A 60 6.00 -8.54 -14.80
C THR A 60 5.05 -7.94 -15.82
N ASN A 61 4.25 -6.95 -15.40
CA ASN A 61 3.53 -6.02 -16.27
C ASN A 61 2.50 -6.65 -17.23
N GLN A 62 1.24 -6.70 -16.77
CA GLN A 62 0.04 -7.06 -17.55
C GLN A 62 -0.10 -8.58 -17.87
N ALA A 63 -1.28 -9.13 -17.55
CA ALA A 63 -1.87 -10.41 -18.00
C ALA A 63 -1.41 -11.76 -17.37
N VAL A 64 -2.19 -12.22 -16.35
CA VAL A 64 -2.39 -13.63 -15.90
C VAL A 64 -1.20 -14.40 -15.24
N PRO A 65 -1.32 -14.89 -13.98
CA PRO A 65 -0.30 -15.71 -13.33
C PRO A 65 0.07 -16.96 -14.14
N SER A 66 1.36 -17.26 -14.18
CA SER A 66 1.91 -18.48 -14.77
C SER A 66 1.61 -19.74 -13.96
N MET A 67 1.44 -20.84 -14.69
CA MET A 67 1.03 -22.14 -14.20
C MET A 67 2.21 -23.07 -13.81
N LYS A 68 3.45 -22.59 -13.75
CA LYS A 68 4.62 -23.49 -13.57
C LYS A 68 4.82 -23.99 -12.14
N ASP A 69 4.59 -23.13 -11.14
CA ASP A 69 4.68 -23.49 -9.73
C ASP A 69 3.28 -23.53 -9.11
N LYS A 70 3.04 -24.56 -8.29
CA LYS A 70 1.83 -24.78 -7.49
C LYS A 70 1.38 -23.52 -6.75
N LYS A 71 2.33 -22.74 -6.22
CA LYS A 71 2.04 -21.51 -5.46
C LYS A 71 1.35 -20.43 -6.30
N CYS A 72 1.80 -20.22 -7.54
CA CYS A 72 1.17 -19.27 -8.46
C CYS A 72 -0.22 -19.74 -8.92
N GLN A 73 -0.41 -21.06 -9.07
CA GLN A 73 -1.72 -21.62 -9.40
C GLN A 73 -2.74 -21.42 -8.28
N GLU A 74 -2.34 -21.63 -7.02
CA GLU A 74 -3.18 -21.36 -5.85
C GLU A 74 -3.59 -19.88 -5.78
N ASP A 75 -2.61 -18.99 -5.95
CA ASP A 75 -2.83 -17.54 -5.92
C ASP A 75 -3.79 -17.12 -7.06
N LYS A 76 -3.61 -17.65 -8.27
CA LYS A 76 -4.51 -17.39 -9.40
C LYS A 76 -5.94 -17.87 -9.12
N ARG A 77 -6.12 -19.09 -8.60
CA ARG A 77 -7.46 -19.59 -8.28
C ARG A 77 -8.16 -18.73 -7.23
N ALA A 78 -7.43 -18.29 -6.21
CA ALA A 78 -7.98 -17.40 -5.20
C ALA A 78 -8.40 -16.05 -5.81
N TYR A 79 -7.55 -15.45 -6.65
CA TYR A 79 -7.88 -14.23 -7.38
C TYR A 79 -9.10 -14.40 -8.29
N ASP A 80 -9.14 -15.46 -9.10
CA ASP A 80 -10.27 -15.72 -9.99
C ASP A 80 -11.56 -15.91 -9.22
N SER A 81 -11.51 -16.62 -8.09
CA SER A 81 -12.65 -16.78 -7.20
C SER A 81 -13.12 -15.44 -6.64
N ALA A 82 -12.18 -14.57 -6.22
CA ALA A 82 -12.47 -13.27 -5.63
C ALA A 82 -13.25 -12.34 -6.55
N PHE A 83 -12.86 -12.29 -7.83
CA PHE A 83 -13.42 -11.41 -8.87
C PHE A 83 -14.36 -12.15 -9.83
N SER A 84 -14.74 -13.39 -9.52
CA SER A 84 -15.79 -14.10 -10.26
C SER A 84 -17.17 -13.50 -9.99
N ARG A 85 -18.18 -13.89 -10.79
CA ARG A 85 -19.58 -13.42 -10.61
C ARG A 85 -20.17 -13.72 -9.23
N THR A 86 -19.64 -14.70 -8.49
CA THR A 86 -20.11 -15.05 -7.14
C THR A 86 -19.15 -14.60 -6.04
N GLY A 87 -17.98 -14.08 -6.42
CA GLY A 87 -16.94 -13.61 -5.53
C GLY A 87 -17.32 -12.32 -4.78
N PRO A 88 -16.58 -11.97 -3.72
CA PRO A 88 -16.80 -10.74 -2.97
C PRO A 88 -16.59 -9.46 -3.81
N PHE A 89 -15.76 -9.51 -4.86
CA PHE A 89 -15.46 -8.36 -5.72
C PHE A 89 -16.11 -8.47 -7.11
N SER A 90 -17.26 -9.13 -7.23
CA SER A 90 -17.92 -9.41 -8.52
C SER A 90 -18.23 -8.16 -9.35
N ASP A 91 -18.42 -7.02 -8.69
CA ASP A 91 -18.76 -5.74 -9.33
C ASP A 91 -17.52 -4.92 -9.70
N TYR A 92 -16.32 -5.49 -9.58
CA TYR A 92 -15.06 -4.81 -9.80
C TYR A 92 -14.20 -5.52 -10.84
N THR A 93 -13.53 -4.73 -11.67
CA THR A 93 -12.51 -5.18 -12.62
C THR A 93 -11.14 -4.71 -12.15
N VAL A 94 -10.12 -5.56 -12.21
CA VAL A 94 -8.75 -5.21 -11.81
C VAL A 94 -8.03 -4.49 -12.96
N HIS A 95 -7.51 -3.29 -12.67
CA HIS A 95 -6.78 -2.45 -13.63
C HIS A 95 -5.29 -2.31 -13.31
N GLY A 96 -4.87 -2.65 -12.10
CA GLY A 96 -3.46 -2.60 -11.71
C GLY A 96 -3.11 -3.69 -10.70
N LEU A 97 -1.95 -4.30 -10.87
CA LEU A 97 -1.45 -5.32 -9.96
C LEU A 97 0.08 -5.23 -9.90
N SER A 98 0.60 -4.82 -8.75
CA SER A 98 2.04 -4.71 -8.48
C SER A 98 2.40 -5.71 -7.39
N LEU A 99 3.21 -6.72 -7.71
CA LEU A 99 3.46 -7.87 -6.82
C LEU A 99 4.93 -8.23 -6.78
N HIS A 100 5.36 -8.81 -5.67
CA HIS A 100 6.70 -9.36 -5.58
C HIS A 100 6.85 -10.60 -6.51
N PRO A 101 7.96 -10.74 -7.26
CA PRO A 101 8.11 -11.77 -8.29
C PRO A 101 8.19 -13.22 -7.78
N SER A 102 8.59 -13.45 -6.51
CA SER A 102 8.73 -14.81 -5.97
C SER A 102 8.19 -15.05 -4.55
N LYS A 103 7.72 -14.02 -3.84
CA LYS A 103 7.34 -14.10 -2.43
C LYS A 103 5.92 -13.57 -2.24
N ARG A 104 5.15 -14.18 -1.34
CA ARG A 104 3.83 -13.67 -0.89
C ARG A 104 4.10 -12.56 0.11
N TYR A 105 4.64 -11.46 -0.36
CA TYR A 105 5.12 -10.34 0.45
C TYR A 105 4.68 -9.04 -0.20
N ALA A 106 4.23 -8.09 0.61
CA ALA A 106 3.70 -6.81 0.14
C ALA A 106 2.62 -7.02 -0.94
N GLY A 107 2.72 -6.33 -2.06
CA GLY A 107 1.78 -6.37 -3.16
C GLY A 107 0.63 -5.39 -3.01
N THR A 108 0.30 -4.70 -4.10
CA THR A 108 -0.81 -3.75 -4.20
C THR A 108 -1.68 -4.06 -5.41
N LEU A 109 -2.98 -3.80 -5.30
CA LEU A 109 -3.98 -4.06 -6.33
C LEU A 109 -4.86 -2.81 -6.51
N LEU A 110 -5.17 -2.48 -7.76
CA LEU A 110 -6.15 -1.47 -8.16
C LEU A 110 -7.31 -2.16 -8.88
N ALA A 111 -8.51 -1.99 -8.33
CA ALA A 111 -9.76 -2.43 -8.91
C ALA A 111 -10.71 -1.24 -9.12
N ILE A 112 -11.44 -1.25 -10.23
CA ILE A 112 -12.41 -0.22 -10.61
C ILE A 112 -13.80 -0.86 -10.63
N LYS A 113 -14.78 -0.17 -10.05
CA LYS A 113 -16.17 -0.63 -10.07
C LYS A 113 -16.68 -0.62 -11.52
N ASN A 114 -17.29 -1.71 -11.94
CA ASN A 114 -17.81 -1.88 -13.30
C ASN A 114 -18.76 -0.73 -13.67
N GLY A 115 -18.56 -0.14 -14.84
CA GLY A 115 -19.31 1.04 -15.30
C GLY A 115 -18.71 2.39 -14.89
N THR A 116 -17.63 2.41 -14.10
CA THR A 116 -16.84 3.61 -13.79
C THR A 116 -15.76 3.81 -14.87
N GLU A 117 -15.38 5.05 -15.16
CA GLU A 117 -14.25 5.36 -16.05
C GLU A 117 -12.97 4.68 -15.53
N PRO A 118 -12.24 3.91 -16.35
CA PRO A 118 -10.97 3.31 -15.92
C PRO A 118 -9.84 4.33 -15.92
N PRO A 119 -8.70 4.05 -15.25
CA PRO A 119 -7.53 4.90 -15.36
C PRO A 119 -7.02 4.96 -16.81
N ILE A 120 -6.61 6.16 -17.24
CA ILE A 120 -5.96 6.44 -18.54
C ILE A 120 -4.62 5.70 -18.62
N ASN A 121 -3.87 5.69 -17.53
CA ASN A 121 -2.56 5.05 -17.45
C ASN A 121 -2.32 4.50 -16.04
N VAL A 122 -1.55 3.42 -15.93
CA VAL A 122 -1.15 2.81 -14.65
C VAL A 122 0.34 2.45 -14.71
N THR A 123 1.12 2.94 -13.75
CA THR A 123 2.53 2.62 -13.58
C THR A 123 2.82 2.10 -12.16
N TYR A 124 3.97 1.45 -11.98
CA TYR A 124 4.26 0.63 -10.80
C TYR A 124 5.53 1.05 -10.04
N THR A 125 5.99 2.29 -10.26
CA THR A 125 7.17 2.87 -9.62
C THR A 125 6.91 4.31 -9.25
N ILE A 126 7.63 4.80 -8.25
CA ILE A 126 7.72 6.24 -7.97
C ILE A 126 8.51 6.88 -9.13
N PRO A 127 7.91 7.78 -9.93
CA PRO A 127 8.63 8.45 -11.02
C PRO A 127 9.88 9.17 -10.53
N GLY A 128 10.96 9.10 -11.31
CA GLY A 128 12.25 9.71 -10.94
C GLY A 128 13.05 8.93 -9.88
N SER A 129 12.48 7.91 -9.24
CA SER A 129 13.26 6.97 -8.43
C SER A 129 14.10 6.11 -9.38
N SER A 130 15.42 6.22 -9.31
CA SER A 130 16.29 5.23 -9.94
C SER A 130 15.91 3.86 -9.35
N ALA A 131 15.42 2.95 -10.20
CA ALA A 131 15.31 1.56 -9.78
C ALA A 131 16.73 1.16 -9.40
N ALA A 132 16.98 0.93 -8.11
CA ALA A 132 18.30 0.61 -7.62
C ALA A 132 18.76 -0.72 -8.24
N SER A 133 19.42 -0.66 -9.39
CA SER A 133 20.35 -1.69 -9.83
C SER A 133 21.57 -1.56 -8.92
N SER A 134 21.50 -2.13 -7.72
CA SER A 134 22.66 -2.33 -6.87
C SER A 134 22.78 -3.81 -6.50
N THR A 135 23.15 -4.61 -7.50
CA THR A 135 23.96 -5.80 -7.25
C THR A 135 25.34 -5.35 -6.77
N THR A 136 25.44 -5.02 -5.48
CA THR A 136 26.66 -5.20 -4.70
C THR A 136 26.27 -5.41 -3.24
N ALA A 137 25.61 -6.54 -2.98
CA ALA A 137 25.62 -7.09 -1.63
C ALA A 137 27.08 -7.43 -1.30
N LEU A 138 27.64 -6.79 -0.27
CA LEU A 138 28.77 -7.34 0.48
C LEU A 138 28.41 -8.80 0.82
N GLN A 139 29.11 -9.74 0.19
CA GLN A 139 28.95 -11.15 0.49
C GLN A 139 29.24 -11.37 1.99
N PRO A 140 28.38 -12.08 2.73
CA PRO A 140 28.80 -12.63 4.02
C PRO A 140 29.93 -13.64 3.78
N PRO A 141 30.96 -13.72 4.66
CA PRO A 141 32.04 -14.66 4.49
C PRO A 141 31.50 -16.10 4.48
N PRO A 142 32.08 -17.00 3.67
CA PRO A 142 31.59 -18.36 3.54
C PRO A 142 31.70 -19.13 4.86
N PRO A 143 30.70 -19.97 5.21
CA PRO A 143 30.81 -20.85 6.36
C PRO A 143 31.90 -21.91 6.10
N THR A 144 32.87 -21.98 7.01
CA THR A 144 33.86 -23.06 7.07
C THR A 144 33.15 -24.39 7.33
N LYS A 145 33.12 -25.27 6.32
CA LYS A 145 32.74 -26.67 6.50
C LYS A 145 33.86 -27.59 6.04
N THR A 146 34.28 -28.41 6.99
CA THR A 146 35.23 -29.51 6.93
C THR A 146 34.82 -30.55 5.89
N LYS A 147 35.84 -31.09 5.21
CA LYS A 147 35.74 -32.07 4.12
C LYS A 147 35.24 -33.44 4.61
N THR A 148 34.43 -34.10 3.78
CA THR A 148 34.45 -35.56 3.62
C THR A 148 34.19 -35.93 2.15
N LYS A 149 35.01 -36.84 1.63
CA LYS A 149 35.11 -37.28 0.21
C LYS A 149 34.17 -38.46 -0.10
N SER A 150 33.75 -38.59 -1.36
CA SER A 150 33.73 -39.82 -2.20
C SER A 150 32.98 -39.51 -3.53
N ILE A 151 33.63 -39.38 -4.69
CA ILE A 151 34.10 -40.37 -5.70
C ILE A 151 32.99 -40.93 -6.63
N ALA A 152 33.01 -40.39 -7.88
CA ALA A 152 32.93 -41.06 -9.20
C ALA A 152 31.61 -41.75 -9.63
N SER A 153 31.17 -41.82 -10.90
CA SER A 153 31.54 -41.27 -12.23
C SER A 153 30.70 -41.99 -13.30
N PHE A 154 30.52 -41.36 -14.48
CA PHE A 154 30.59 -41.94 -15.85
C PHE A 154 29.39 -41.90 -16.85
N PHE A 155 29.72 -41.28 -18.01
CA PHE A 155 29.41 -41.51 -19.45
C PHE A 155 28.07 -41.11 -20.17
N ALA A 156 28.16 -39.98 -20.92
CA ALA A 156 28.01 -39.77 -22.41
C ALA A 156 26.69 -40.06 -23.18
N PRO A 157 26.49 -39.62 -24.47
CA PRO A 157 27.13 -38.59 -25.35
C PRO A 157 26.14 -37.64 -26.11
N LYS A 158 26.67 -36.84 -27.07
CA LYS A 158 26.07 -35.73 -27.86
C LYS A 158 25.46 -36.12 -29.25
N ASN A 159 24.49 -35.29 -29.70
CA ASN A 159 24.22 -34.74 -31.07
C ASN A 159 23.64 -35.63 -32.22
N PRO A 160 23.09 -35.10 -33.36
CA PRO A 160 22.42 -33.80 -33.65
C PRO A 160 21.24 -33.79 -34.73
N ASN A 161 20.53 -32.64 -34.84
CA ASN A 161 19.96 -31.97 -36.06
C ASN A 161 18.63 -32.45 -36.77
N PRO A 162 18.07 -31.72 -37.79
CA PRO A 162 16.96 -30.73 -37.70
C PRO A 162 15.78 -30.95 -38.68
N ASN A 163 14.64 -30.21 -38.60
CA ASN A 163 13.89 -29.60 -39.74
C ASN A 163 12.62 -28.79 -39.32
N PRO A 164 11.84 -28.08 -40.20
CA PRO A 164 11.65 -26.63 -40.10
C PRO A 164 10.18 -26.13 -39.97
N ASN A 165 10.01 -24.91 -39.43
CA ASN A 165 8.98 -23.85 -39.66
C ASN A 165 7.47 -24.19 -39.77
N PRO A 166 6.57 -23.35 -39.18
CA PRO A 166 6.25 -22.08 -39.83
C PRO A 166 6.04 -20.85 -38.92
N LYS A 167 6.32 -19.70 -39.55
CA LYS A 167 6.24 -18.30 -39.12
C LYS A 167 5.04 -17.98 -38.20
N LYS A 168 5.31 -17.68 -36.92
CA LYS A 168 4.40 -16.90 -36.07
C LYS A 168 4.72 -15.41 -36.22
N ARG A 169 3.68 -14.64 -36.57
CA ARG A 169 3.63 -13.17 -36.50
C ARG A 169 4.33 -12.68 -35.23
N SER A 170 5.36 -11.87 -35.40
CA SER A 170 6.01 -11.13 -34.31
C SER A 170 5.03 -10.10 -33.77
N SER A 171 4.36 -10.42 -32.67
CA SER A 171 3.80 -9.44 -31.74
C SER A 171 4.96 -8.60 -31.19
N PRO A 172 4.80 -7.27 -31.06
CA PRO A 172 5.89 -6.38 -30.67
C PRO A 172 6.40 -6.76 -29.28
N SER A 173 7.72 -6.86 -29.15
CA SER A 173 8.44 -7.14 -27.91
C SER A 173 8.03 -6.14 -26.84
N SER A 174 7.39 -6.63 -25.78
CA SER A 174 7.00 -5.88 -24.59
C SER A 174 8.25 -5.34 -23.89
N SER A 175 8.51 -4.03 -23.98
CA SER A 175 9.47 -3.38 -23.11
C SER A 175 8.97 -3.49 -21.67
N SER A 176 9.79 -4.06 -20.78
CA SER A 176 9.49 -4.19 -19.37
C SER A 176 9.40 -2.79 -18.75
N GLN A 177 8.19 -2.30 -18.52
CA GLN A 177 7.96 -1.08 -17.75
C GLN A 177 8.65 -1.18 -16.37
N PRO A 178 9.27 -0.10 -15.86
CA PRO A 178 9.85 -0.08 -14.53
C PRO A 178 8.82 -0.54 -13.48
N HIS A 179 9.24 -1.42 -12.57
CA HIS A 179 8.38 -2.02 -11.54
C HIS A 179 9.08 -2.00 -10.18
N ASN A 180 8.37 -1.58 -9.12
CA ASN A 180 8.87 -1.62 -7.76
C ASN A 180 9.13 -3.08 -7.34
N PRO A 181 10.33 -3.46 -6.86
CA PRO A 181 10.69 -4.86 -6.66
C PRO A 181 9.80 -5.64 -5.68
N ASP A 182 9.18 -4.94 -4.72
CA ASP A 182 8.30 -5.52 -3.71
C ASP A 182 6.81 -5.40 -4.06
N GLY A 183 6.46 -4.71 -5.15
CA GLY A 183 5.07 -4.49 -5.53
C GLY A 183 4.34 -3.48 -4.63
N ARG A 184 5.01 -2.38 -4.26
CA ARG A 184 4.51 -1.42 -3.25
C ARG A 184 3.83 -0.18 -3.82
N VAL A 185 3.76 -0.03 -5.14
CA VAL A 185 3.38 1.24 -5.77
C VAL A 185 2.43 0.99 -6.92
N ILE A 186 1.33 1.73 -6.95
CA ILE A 186 0.49 1.94 -8.12
C ILE A 186 0.28 3.44 -8.27
N LEU A 187 0.72 4.00 -9.39
CA LEU A 187 0.37 5.35 -9.81
C LEU A 187 -0.64 5.23 -10.95
N SER A 188 -1.84 5.75 -10.74
CA SER A 188 -2.95 5.67 -11.69
C SER A 188 -3.37 7.07 -12.12
N GLU A 189 -3.40 7.30 -13.43
CA GLU A 189 -3.86 8.54 -14.06
C GLU A 189 -5.35 8.45 -14.36
N PHE A 190 -6.11 9.45 -13.94
CA PHE A 190 -7.50 9.68 -14.34
C PHE A 190 -7.60 10.97 -15.15
N SER A 191 -8.81 11.28 -15.63
CA SER A 191 -9.06 12.46 -16.47
C SER A 191 -8.59 13.76 -15.83
N SER A 192 -8.82 13.95 -14.53
CA SER A 192 -8.51 15.20 -13.80
C SER A 192 -7.45 15.09 -12.70
N PHE A 193 -7.02 13.89 -12.29
CA PHE A 193 -6.07 13.71 -11.18
C PHE A 193 -5.25 12.44 -11.33
N TYR A 194 -4.23 12.28 -10.49
CA TYR A 194 -3.53 11.02 -10.23
C TYR A 194 -3.85 10.51 -8.83
N ILE A 195 -3.88 9.18 -8.66
CA ILE A 195 -3.75 8.55 -7.34
C ILE A 195 -2.44 7.77 -7.31
N LEU A 196 -1.57 8.13 -6.37
CA LEU A 196 -0.41 7.36 -5.95
C LEU A 196 -0.80 6.54 -4.72
N HIS A 197 -1.16 5.28 -4.94
CA HIS A 197 -1.43 4.33 -3.86
C HIS A 197 -0.16 3.54 -3.52
N VAL A 198 0.17 3.46 -2.23
CA VAL A 198 1.37 2.77 -1.77
C VAL A 198 1.13 1.82 -0.59
N TYR A 199 2.06 0.87 -0.46
CA TYR A 199 2.33 0.15 0.79
C TYR A 199 3.78 0.40 1.20
N ALA A 200 4.01 1.37 2.08
CA ALA A 200 5.34 1.76 2.50
C ALA A 200 6.06 0.62 3.24
N PRO A 201 7.40 0.50 3.13
CA PRO A 201 8.15 -0.50 3.88
C PRO A 201 8.10 -0.18 5.39
N ASN A 202 7.67 -1.13 6.20
CA ASN A 202 7.77 -1.02 7.66
C ASN A 202 9.24 -0.84 8.10
N ASN A 203 9.47 0.04 9.07
CA ASN A 203 10.82 0.36 9.56
C ASN A 203 11.50 -0.84 10.24
N GLY A 204 10.73 -1.76 10.84
CA GLY A 204 11.23 -2.99 11.43
C GLY A 204 12.28 -2.78 12.53
N SER A 205 13.12 -3.80 12.74
CA SER A 205 14.08 -3.85 13.85
C SER A 205 15.54 -3.98 13.44
N THR A 206 15.86 -3.96 12.14
CA THR A 206 17.22 -4.21 11.65
C THR A 206 17.77 -3.03 10.84
N PRO A 207 19.11 -2.83 10.80
CA PRO A 207 19.72 -1.79 9.97
C PRO A 207 19.31 -1.87 8.48
N THR A 208 19.13 -3.08 7.95
CA THR A 208 18.65 -3.27 6.57
C THR A 208 17.23 -2.75 6.38
N SER A 209 16.33 -2.92 7.37
CA SER A 209 14.98 -2.37 7.27
C SER A 209 14.95 -0.85 7.42
N TRP A 210 15.79 -0.28 8.27
CA TRP A 210 15.92 1.17 8.42
C TRP A 210 16.47 1.81 7.14
N SER A 211 17.53 1.26 6.57
CA SER A 211 18.09 1.74 5.29
C SER A 211 17.06 1.70 4.17
N ARG A 212 16.28 0.61 4.07
CA ARG A 212 15.20 0.50 3.07
C ARG A 212 14.12 1.58 3.27
N ARG A 213 13.72 1.82 4.52
CA ARG A 213 12.73 2.85 4.85
C ARG A 213 13.25 4.26 4.58
N LEU A 214 14.49 4.55 4.94
CA LEU A 214 15.14 5.82 4.64
C LEU A 214 15.18 6.11 3.13
N THR A 215 15.61 5.13 2.32
CA THR A 215 15.63 5.27 0.86
C THR A 215 14.23 5.50 0.29
N TRP A 216 13.23 4.79 0.81
CA TRP A 216 11.84 4.97 0.40
C TRP A 216 11.32 6.38 0.70
N ASP A 217 11.49 6.85 1.94
CA ASP A 217 11.03 8.18 2.35
C ASP A 217 11.70 9.27 1.52
N ALA A 218 13.00 9.12 1.22
CA ALA A 218 13.74 10.03 0.35
C ALA A 218 13.22 10.03 -1.11
N SER A 219 12.87 8.87 -1.67
CA SER A 219 12.28 8.78 -3.02
C SER A 219 10.91 9.48 -3.08
N ILE A 220 10.05 9.28 -2.08
CA ILE A 220 8.75 9.97 -1.98
C ILE A 220 8.94 11.47 -1.84
N GLN A 221 9.85 11.92 -0.96
CA GLN A 221 10.14 13.34 -0.77
C GLN A 221 10.67 13.99 -2.06
N SER A 222 11.57 13.33 -2.77
CA SER A 222 12.09 13.81 -4.05
C SER A 222 10.97 13.95 -5.09
N PHE A 223 10.08 12.96 -5.19
CA PHE A 223 8.94 12.97 -6.11
C PHE A 223 8.02 14.17 -5.85
N PHE A 224 7.55 14.35 -4.61
CA PHE A 224 6.64 15.45 -4.28
C PHE A 224 7.31 16.82 -4.29
N SER A 225 8.60 16.90 -3.94
CA SER A 225 9.36 18.15 -4.05
C SER A 225 9.53 18.60 -5.50
N THR A 226 9.60 17.65 -6.44
CA THR A 226 9.71 17.91 -7.88
C THR A 226 8.35 18.26 -8.50
N HIS A 227 7.27 17.65 -8.01
CA HIS A 227 5.93 17.73 -8.61
C HIS A 227 4.90 18.48 -7.77
N LYS A 228 5.33 19.55 -7.08
CA LYS A 228 4.46 20.33 -6.18
C LYS A 228 3.21 20.90 -6.85
N SER A 229 3.32 21.29 -8.12
CA SER A 229 2.22 21.86 -8.91
C SER A 229 1.38 20.81 -9.64
N GLY A 230 1.65 19.52 -9.40
CA GLY A 230 1.03 18.40 -10.09
C GLY A 230 2.00 17.63 -10.98
N TYR A 231 1.54 16.47 -11.46
CA TYR A 231 2.29 15.57 -12.34
C TYR A 231 1.82 15.72 -13.80
N PRO A 232 2.74 15.74 -14.79
CA PRO A 232 2.37 15.86 -16.19
C PRO A 232 1.47 14.71 -16.67
N SER A 233 0.39 15.04 -17.38
CA SER A 233 -0.48 14.03 -18.00
C SER A 233 0.27 13.21 -19.06
N SER A 234 -0.02 11.91 -19.13
CA SER A 234 0.56 11.06 -20.19
C SER A 234 0.04 11.40 -21.59
N LEU A 235 -1.11 12.07 -21.70
CA LEU A 235 -1.71 12.47 -22.98
C LEU A 235 -1.22 13.84 -23.44
N ASN A 236 -0.87 14.73 -22.50
CA ASN A 236 -0.34 16.06 -22.79
C ASN A 236 0.52 16.57 -21.62
N SER A 237 1.83 16.61 -21.79
CA SER A 237 2.78 16.96 -20.73
C SER A 237 2.70 18.42 -20.26
N THR A 238 2.02 19.31 -20.98
CA THR A 238 1.79 20.69 -20.53
C THR A 238 0.64 20.79 -19.51
N ILE A 239 -0.20 19.76 -19.41
CA ILE A 239 -1.27 19.68 -18.43
C ILE A 239 -0.71 19.01 -17.17
N LEU A 240 -0.66 19.76 -16.08
CA LEU A 240 -0.34 19.22 -14.76
C LEU A 240 -1.63 18.82 -14.06
N LYS A 241 -1.64 17.61 -13.50
CA LYS A 241 -2.76 17.07 -12.73
C LYS A 241 -2.37 16.93 -11.25
N PRO A 242 -3.27 17.24 -10.31
CA PRO A 242 -3.03 17.01 -8.89
C PRO A 242 -2.79 15.52 -8.60
N ILE A 243 -2.06 15.25 -7.52
CA ILE A 243 -1.69 13.90 -7.09
C ILE A 243 -2.27 13.65 -5.70
N PHE A 244 -3.06 12.60 -5.56
CA PHE A 244 -3.55 12.11 -4.28
C PHE A 244 -2.64 10.99 -3.79
N TYR A 245 -1.99 11.17 -2.65
CA TYR A 245 -1.06 10.22 -2.08
C TYR A 245 -1.72 9.43 -0.96
N CYS A 246 -1.94 8.13 -1.15
CA CYS A 246 -2.68 7.34 -0.16
C CYS A 246 -2.20 5.89 -0.01
N GLY A 247 -2.79 5.18 0.95
CA GLY A 247 -2.51 3.78 1.26
C GLY A 247 -1.97 3.62 2.68
N ASP A 248 -1.27 2.52 2.95
CA ASP A 248 -0.59 2.29 4.23
C ASP A 248 0.81 2.89 4.16
N LEU A 249 0.99 4.04 4.81
CA LEU A 249 2.24 4.79 4.81
C LEU A 249 3.20 4.34 5.92
N ASN A 250 2.79 3.39 6.77
CA ASN A 250 3.59 2.91 7.92
C ASN A 250 4.19 4.08 8.73
N VAL A 251 3.41 5.13 8.95
CA VAL A 251 3.76 6.25 9.83
C VAL A 251 2.52 6.89 10.42
N THR A 252 2.57 7.19 11.71
CA THR A 252 1.55 7.93 12.45
C THR A 252 1.89 9.42 12.39
N PRO A 253 1.07 10.28 11.79
CA PRO A 253 1.36 11.71 11.62
C PRO A 253 1.68 12.42 12.94
N SER A 254 0.87 12.18 13.96
CA SER A 254 1.03 12.68 15.32
C SER A 254 0.92 11.51 16.30
N PRO A 255 2.02 11.04 16.92
CA PRO A 255 1.95 9.95 17.90
C PRO A 255 0.92 10.18 19.01
N ARG A 256 0.70 11.45 19.42
CA ARG A 256 -0.32 11.79 20.42
C ARG A 256 -1.74 11.50 19.95
N LEU A 257 -2.07 11.82 18.69
CA LEU A 257 -3.44 11.75 18.15
C LEU A 257 -3.71 10.47 17.36
N ASP A 258 -2.66 9.86 16.83
CA ASP A 258 -2.71 8.78 15.85
C ASP A 258 -2.21 7.46 16.42
N THR A 259 -1.95 7.38 17.72
CA THR A 259 -1.73 6.11 18.43
C THR A 259 -2.61 6.02 19.66
N SER A 260 -3.11 4.83 19.96
CA SER A 260 -3.96 4.66 21.13
C SER A 260 -3.18 4.60 22.45
N HIS A 261 -1.88 4.30 22.40
CA HIS A 261 -1.03 4.14 23.58
C HIS A 261 0.38 4.73 23.34
N PRO A 262 0.51 6.05 23.16
CA PRO A 262 1.77 6.70 22.76
C PRO A 262 2.96 6.36 23.68
N SER A 263 2.76 6.40 25.00
CA SER A 263 3.79 6.05 26.00
C SER A 263 4.25 4.58 25.92
N TRP A 264 3.34 3.65 25.59
CA TRP A 264 3.72 2.25 25.40
C TRP A 264 4.50 2.06 24.10
N MET A 265 4.03 2.69 23.01
CA MET A 265 4.63 2.60 21.68
C MET A 265 6.07 3.13 21.65
N SER A 266 6.34 4.26 22.34
CA SER A 266 7.68 4.86 22.39
C SER A 266 8.71 4.01 23.14
N LYS A 267 8.25 3.12 24.04
CA LYS A 267 9.10 2.22 24.83
C LYS A 267 9.39 0.88 24.15
N GLN A 268 8.80 0.61 22.99
CA GLN A 268 9.04 -0.64 22.27
C GLN A 268 10.38 -0.63 21.54
N PHE A 269 11.01 -1.80 21.38
CA PHE A 269 12.19 -2.00 20.55
C PHE A 269 13.28 -0.93 20.75
N LEU A 270 13.59 -0.57 22.00
CA LEU A 270 14.66 0.37 22.32
C LEU A 270 15.99 -0.16 21.78
N LYS A 271 16.65 0.62 20.92
CA LYS A 271 17.86 0.21 20.20
C LYS A 271 19.01 1.14 20.54
N SER A 272 19.99 0.61 21.27
CA SER A 272 21.24 1.32 21.53
C SER A 272 21.92 1.69 20.21
N GLY A 273 22.33 2.95 20.06
CA GLY A 273 23.02 3.46 18.88
C GLY A 273 22.12 3.90 17.70
N SER A 274 20.79 3.83 17.84
CA SER A 274 19.86 4.38 16.84
C SER A 274 18.56 4.88 17.50
N PRO A 275 18.62 6.02 18.21
CA PRO A 275 17.47 6.58 18.91
C PRO A 275 16.31 6.95 17.96
N GLU A 276 16.61 7.37 16.75
CA GLU A 276 15.63 7.71 15.71
C GLU A 276 14.83 6.49 15.21
N ASN A 277 15.35 5.28 15.38
CA ASN A 277 14.65 4.03 15.04
C ASN A 277 14.19 3.26 16.29
N SER A 278 14.33 3.85 17.48
CA SER A 278 13.81 3.31 18.74
C SER A 278 12.32 3.64 18.88
N GLY A 279 11.56 2.73 19.46
CA GLY A 279 10.10 2.79 19.47
C GLY A 279 9.48 1.76 18.54
N GLN A 280 8.15 1.67 18.60
CA GLN A 280 7.36 0.84 17.71
C GLN A 280 7.47 1.38 16.26
N PRO A 281 7.79 0.52 15.26
CA PRO A 281 7.71 0.90 13.85
C PRO A 281 6.32 1.43 13.48
N GLY A 282 6.27 2.50 12.71
CA GLY A 282 5.07 3.30 12.48
C GLY A 282 5.03 4.57 13.32
N CYS A 283 5.74 4.64 14.45
CA CYS A 283 5.77 5.84 15.29
C CYS A 283 7.18 6.13 15.84
N THR A 284 8.24 5.64 15.20
CA THR A 284 9.60 5.99 15.62
C THR A 284 9.88 7.48 15.35
N PRO A 285 10.73 8.16 16.15
CA PRO A 285 11.02 9.58 15.96
C PRO A 285 11.53 9.91 14.55
N GLY A 286 12.31 9.01 13.95
CA GLY A 286 12.83 9.18 12.59
C GLY A 286 11.73 9.10 11.52
N GLU A 287 10.78 8.17 11.64
CA GLU A 287 9.63 8.08 10.72
C GLU A 287 8.78 9.35 10.78
N VAL A 288 8.44 9.80 11.99
CA VAL A 288 7.62 11.01 12.21
C VAL A 288 8.33 12.26 11.70
N SER A 289 9.63 12.41 11.99
CA SER A 289 10.43 13.56 11.54
C SER A 289 10.48 13.66 10.01
N ARG A 290 10.69 12.52 9.31
CA ARG A 290 10.70 12.51 7.84
C ARG A 290 9.32 12.74 7.23
N TYR A 291 8.26 12.22 7.85
CA TYR A 291 6.88 12.53 7.46
C TYR A 291 6.59 14.04 7.57
N ASN A 292 6.95 14.66 8.69
CA ASN A 292 6.78 16.11 8.88
C ASN A 292 7.60 16.92 7.87
N SER A 293 8.80 16.44 7.53
CA SER A 293 9.66 17.06 6.53
C SER A 293 9.04 16.97 5.13
N LEU A 294 8.46 15.83 4.76
CA LEU A 294 7.73 15.64 3.50
C LEU A 294 6.56 16.63 3.40
N ILE A 295 5.68 16.66 4.41
CA ILE A 295 4.50 17.52 4.42
C ILE A 295 4.89 18.99 4.31
N SER A 296 5.82 19.45 5.14
CA SER A 296 6.23 20.85 5.17
C SER A 296 6.92 21.26 3.88
N SER A 297 7.79 20.41 3.32
CA SER A 297 8.57 20.77 2.13
C SER A 297 7.78 20.66 0.83
N SER A 298 6.73 19.84 0.78
CA SER A 298 5.94 19.59 -0.45
C SER A 298 4.54 20.19 -0.43
N ASN A 299 4.20 20.97 0.59
CA ASN A 299 2.86 21.55 0.80
C ASN A 299 1.75 20.48 0.73
N LEU A 300 1.95 19.37 1.43
CA LEU A 300 0.97 18.28 1.52
C LEU A 300 0.17 18.42 2.82
N ILE A 301 -1.12 18.11 2.76
CA ILE A 301 -2.07 18.17 3.87
C ILE A 301 -2.63 16.79 4.12
N ASP A 302 -2.68 16.37 5.39
CA ASP A 302 -3.41 15.18 5.83
C ASP A 302 -4.92 15.48 5.86
N VAL A 303 -5.62 15.00 4.84
CA VAL A 303 -7.04 15.32 4.62
C VAL A 303 -7.93 14.83 5.76
N TYR A 304 -7.61 13.68 6.36
CA TYR A 304 -8.37 13.18 7.51
C TYR A 304 -8.35 14.18 8.67
N ARG A 305 -7.17 14.78 8.93
CA ARG A 305 -6.97 15.70 10.05
C ARG A 305 -7.55 17.10 9.79
N VAL A 306 -7.83 17.45 8.53
CA VAL A 306 -8.65 18.63 8.18
C VAL A 306 -10.09 18.44 8.65
N PHE A 307 -10.70 17.28 8.33
CA PHE A 307 -12.09 17.00 8.71
C PHE A 307 -12.25 16.56 10.17
N ASN A 308 -11.18 16.06 10.78
CA ASN A 308 -11.16 15.56 12.16
C ASN A 308 -10.02 16.23 12.95
N PRO A 309 -10.09 17.56 13.19
CA PRO A 309 -9.00 18.31 13.81
C PRO A 309 -8.67 17.81 15.22
N ASP A 310 -7.50 18.20 15.72
CA ASP A 310 -7.14 17.95 17.12
C ASP A 310 -8.18 18.62 18.03
N PRO A 311 -8.90 17.87 18.88
CA PRO A 311 -9.88 18.46 19.80
C PRO A 311 -9.23 19.35 20.87
N ASN A 312 -7.93 19.16 21.15
CA ASN A 312 -7.18 19.90 22.17
C ASN A 312 -5.82 20.39 21.63
N PRO A 313 -5.80 21.35 20.68
CA PRO A 313 -4.56 21.79 20.03
C PRO A 313 -3.58 22.48 20.99
N SER A 314 -4.05 22.97 22.14
CA SER A 314 -3.23 23.55 23.21
C SER A 314 -2.61 22.50 24.16
N ASP A 315 -3.01 21.23 24.06
CA ASP A 315 -2.45 20.15 24.88
C ASP A 315 -1.11 19.69 24.31
N ASP A 316 -0.02 20.21 24.88
CA ASP A 316 1.34 19.79 24.58
C ASP A 316 1.80 18.58 25.43
N THR A 317 0.89 17.86 26.10
CA THR A 317 1.26 16.62 26.80
C THR A 317 1.55 15.51 25.77
N SER A 318 2.77 15.52 25.26
CA SER A 318 3.20 14.76 24.08
C SER A 318 2.97 13.24 24.14
N LEU A 319 2.81 12.64 25.33
CA LEU A 319 2.58 11.19 25.49
C LEU A 319 1.70 10.81 26.70
N ASN A 320 1.23 11.78 27.49
CA ASN A 320 0.49 11.57 28.75
C ASN A 320 -0.98 12.03 28.67
N SER A 321 -1.43 12.46 27.50
CA SER A 321 -2.81 12.89 27.26
C SER A 321 -3.79 11.78 27.70
N PRO A 322 -4.92 12.13 28.35
CA PRO A 322 -5.91 11.14 28.79
C PRO A 322 -6.33 10.28 27.59
N PHE A 323 -6.47 8.96 27.84
CA PHE A 323 -6.75 7.94 26.84
C PHE A 323 -7.64 8.45 25.69
N LEU A 324 -7.10 8.42 24.46
CA LEU A 324 -7.91 8.52 23.25
C LEU A 324 -9.02 7.48 23.34
N ASP A 325 -10.25 7.89 23.02
CA ASP A 325 -11.39 7.00 22.97
C ASP A 325 -11.05 5.81 22.05
N LEU A 326 -10.87 4.64 22.65
CA LEU A 326 -10.44 3.43 21.95
C LEU A 326 -11.49 2.91 21.00
N GLU A 327 -12.75 3.32 21.19
CA GLU A 327 -13.89 2.98 20.37
C GLU A 327 -14.02 3.92 19.17
N ALA A 328 -13.34 5.07 19.17
CA ALA A 328 -13.44 6.04 18.09
C ALA A 328 -12.85 5.52 16.77
N ASN A 329 -13.50 5.92 15.68
CA ASN A 329 -13.10 5.61 14.30
C ASN A 329 -11.92 6.48 13.86
N ILE A 330 -10.76 6.28 14.48
CA ILE A 330 -9.52 7.01 14.20
C ILE A 330 -8.43 6.06 13.72
N PHE A 331 -8.32 4.91 14.38
CA PHE A 331 -7.21 4.00 14.17
C PHE A 331 -7.51 3.04 13.03
N THR A 332 -6.74 3.15 11.97
CA THR A 332 -6.90 2.30 10.79
C THR A 332 -6.30 0.92 11.00
N TRP A 333 -5.29 0.79 11.86
CA TRP A 333 -4.72 -0.48 12.31
C TRP A 333 -5.06 -0.76 13.78
N ARG A 334 -5.43 -2.00 14.10
CA ARG A 334 -5.64 -2.49 15.47
C ARG A 334 -4.94 -3.82 15.70
N GLY A 335 -4.33 -3.96 16.86
CA GLY A 335 -3.74 -5.22 17.28
C GLY A 335 -4.79 -6.26 17.66
N SER A 336 -4.50 -7.52 17.34
CA SER A 336 -5.37 -8.64 17.69
C SER A 336 -5.39 -8.95 19.18
N PRO A 337 -6.54 -9.42 19.71
CA PRO A 337 -6.59 -10.04 21.02
C PRO A 337 -5.76 -11.34 21.03
N GLY A 338 -5.42 -11.78 22.23
CA GLY A 338 -4.88 -13.12 22.46
C GLY A 338 -5.89 -14.22 22.14
N LYS A 339 -5.43 -15.46 22.17
CA LYS A 339 -6.22 -16.65 21.81
C LYS A 339 -6.80 -17.32 23.06
N ASP A 340 -7.66 -18.31 22.83
CA ASP A 340 -8.15 -19.23 23.87
C ASP A 340 -8.83 -18.52 25.05
N GLY A 341 -9.55 -17.43 24.76
CA GLY A 341 -10.30 -16.65 25.75
C GLY A 341 -9.45 -15.67 26.56
N VAL A 342 -8.13 -15.61 26.36
CA VAL A 342 -7.22 -14.70 27.09
C VAL A 342 -6.84 -13.53 26.17
N LYS A 343 -7.72 -12.53 26.05
CA LYS A 343 -7.53 -11.40 25.14
C LYS A 343 -6.25 -10.60 25.45
N GLU A 344 -5.92 -10.46 26.72
CA GLU A 344 -4.73 -9.75 27.21
C GLU A 344 -3.42 -10.45 26.83
N GLY A 345 -3.47 -11.72 26.41
CA GLY A 345 -2.32 -12.44 25.87
C GLY A 345 -1.85 -11.92 24.50
N GLY A 346 -2.66 -11.09 23.83
CA GLY A 346 -2.27 -10.45 22.57
C GLY A 346 -1.30 -9.30 22.83
N ARG A 347 -0.06 -9.41 22.32
CA ARG A 347 0.98 -8.38 22.51
C ARG A 347 0.51 -6.96 22.17
N TYR A 348 -0.30 -6.83 21.14
CA TYR A 348 -0.81 -5.55 20.64
C TYR A 348 -2.29 -5.34 20.96
N TYR A 349 -2.88 -6.13 21.86
CA TYR A 349 -4.26 -5.95 22.25
C TYR A 349 -4.52 -4.52 22.76
N ARG A 350 -5.62 -3.91 22.29
CA ARG A 350 -6.00 -2.50 22.52
C ARG A 350 -5.08 -1.45 21.90
N LYS A 351 -4.01 -1.87 21.24
CA LYS A 351 -3.08 -0.97 20.55
C LYS A 351 -3.61 -0.67 19.16
N GLY A 352 -3.54 0.59 18.76
CA GLY A 352 -4.01 1.06 17.48
C GLY A 352 -3.14 2.17 16.96
N MET A 353 -3.13 2.31 15.63
CA MET A 353 -2.43 3.37 14.91
C MET A 353 -3.28 3.84 13.73
N ARG A 354 -3.20 5.14 13.39
CA ARG A 354 -3.66 5.65 12.10
C ARG A 354 -2.46 5.76 11.17
N ILE A 355 -2.35 4.79 10.26
CA ILE A 355 -1.23 4.67 9.31
C ILE A 355 -1.69 4.55 7.86
N ASP A 356 -2.99 4.40 7.64
CA ASP A 356 -3.61 4.47 6.33
C ASP A 356 -4.06 5.92 6.10
N LEU A 357 -3.34 6.65 5.24
CA LEU A 357 -3.43 8.11 5.13
C LEU A 357 -3.86 8.55 3.73
N LEU A 358 -4.43 9.76 3.63
CA LEU A 358 -4.61 10.49 2.38
C LEU A 358 -3.93 11.85 2.53
N LEU A 359 -2.89 12.08 1.73
CA LEU A 359 -2.17 13.34 1.65
C LEU A 359 -2.36 13.97 0.26
N VAL A 360 -2.63 15.27 0.22
CA VAL A 360 -2.86 16.01 -1.03
C VAL A 360 -2.23 17.40 -0.93
N ASN A 361 -1.99 18.06 -2.06
CA ASN A 361 -1.64 19.47 -2.00
C ASN A 361 -2.79 20.31 -1.42
N GLU A 362 -2.46 21.35 -0.66
CA GLU A 362 -3.46 22.19 0.04
C GLU A 362 -4.63 22.64 -0.85
N ASP A 363 -4.33 23.09 -2.08
CA ASP A 363 -5.34 23.54 -3.05
C ASP A 363 -6.32 22.44 -3.49
N CYS A 364 -5.99 21.18 -3.22
CA CYS A 364 -6.84 20.02 -3.56
C CYS A 364 -7.78 19.62 -2.42
N VAL A 365 -7.65 20.19 -1.21
CA VAL A 365 -8.48 19.79 -0.05
C VAL A 365 -9.97 19.99 -0.34
N GLY A 366 -10.33 21.05 -1.07
CA GLY A 366 -11.72 21.33 -1.47
C GLY A 366 -12.30 20.33 -2.48
N MET A 367 -11.53 19.35 -2.95
CA MET A 367 -12.01 18.25 -3.79
C MET A 367 -12.62 17.09 -2.98
N PHE A 368 -12.54 17.14 -1.66
CA PHE A 368 -13.00 16.09 -0.76
C PHE A 368 -14.11 16.59 0.14
N GLU A 369 -15.07 15.74 0.44
CA GLU A 369 -16.13 15.97 1.42
C GLU A 369 -15.82 15.27 2.75
N GLU A 370 -15.16 14.11 2.69
CA GLU A 370 -14.89 13.28 3.86
C GLU A 370 -13.74 12.29 3.64
N VAL A 371 -13.02 11.98 4.73
CA VAL A 371 -12.17 10.79 4.84
C VAL A 371 -12.65 9.96 6.02
N CYS A 372 -13.33 8.85 5.73
CA CYS A 372 -13.98 7.98 6.69
C CYS A 372 -13.09 6.78 7.02
N VAL A 373 -12.66 6.69 8.28
CA VAL A 373 -12.11 5.45 8.86
C VAL A 373 -13.30 4.58 9.23
N THR A 374 -13.42 3.40 8.61
CA THR A 374 -14.69 2.65 8.64
C THR A 374 -14.92 1.86 9.91
N ALA A 375 -13.88 1.58 10.69
CA ALA A 375 -13.99 0.81 11.92
C ALA A 375 -13.57 1.63 13.15
N GLY A 376 -14.23 1.32 14.26
CA GLY A 376 -13.82 1.69 15.60
C GLY A 376 -13.56 0.44 16.43
N GLY A 377 -13.51 0.63 17.74
CA GLY A 377 -13.46 -0.48 18.69
C GLY A 377 -12.07 -0.84 19.22
N GLU A 378 -12.08 -1.57 20.33
CA GLU A 378 -10.87 -1.88 21.08
C GLU A 378 -9.83 -2.76 20.35
N ASP A 379 -10.20 -3.54 19.35
CA ASP A 379 -9.30 -4.45 18.63
C ASP A 379 -9.74 -4.63 17.16
N ASN A 380 -9.12 -5.56 16.44
CA ASN A 380 -9.44 -5.83 15.03
C ASN A 380 -10.54 -6.88 14.81
N THR A 381 -11.30 -7.24 15.83
CA THR A 381 -12.39 -8.24 15.70
C THR A 381 -13.71 -7.65 15.22
N GLY A 382 -13.79 -6.32 15.12
CA GLY A 382 -14.93 -5.61 14.53
C GLY A 382 -15.23 -6.08 13.10
N ARG A 383 -16.52 -6.05 12.72
CA ARG A 383 -16.97 -6.53 11.40
C ARG A 383 -16.39 -5.70 10.26
N GLU A 384 -16.21 -4.42 10.52
CA GLU A 384 -15.73 -3.38 9.62
C GLU A 384 -14.25 -3.59 9.25
N PHE A 385 -13.46 -4.29 10.08
CA PHE A 385 -12.10 -4.73 9.73
C PHE A 385 -12.07 -5.80 8.64
N CYS A 386 -13.21 -6.44 8.35
CA CYS A 386 -13.32 -7.52 7.36
C CYS A 386 -12.27 -8.64 7.58
N GLY A 387 -11.87 -8.84 8.85
CA GLY A 387 -10.86 -9.79 9.32
C GLY A 387 -9.40 -9.48 8.96
N SER A 388 -9.11 -8.28 8.45
CA SER A 388 -7.76 -7.73 8.45
C SER A 388 -7.44 -7.11 9.82
N ASP A 389 -6.17 -6.81 10.10
CA ASP A 389 -5.79 -5.93 11.20
C ASP A 389 -5.88 -4.44 10.84
N HIS A 390 -6.19 -4.13 9.58
CA HIS A 390 -6.57 -2.79 9.15
C HIS A 390 -8.04 -2.73 8.72
N CYS A 391 -8.71 -1.61 8.97
CA CYS A 391 -10.02 -1.33 8.36
C CYS A 391 -9.85 -0.54 7.05
N PRO A 392 -10.82 -0.63 6.12
CA PRO A 392 -10.83 0.25 4.95
C PRO A 392 -10.92 1.73 5.33
N VAL A 393 -10.30 2.58 4.53
CA VAL A 393 -10.52 4.04 4.53
C VAL A 393 -11.29 4.40 3.27
N VAL A 394 -12.39 5.14 3.42
CA VAL A 394 -13.26 5.58 2.33
C VAL A 394 -13.19 7.09 2.19
N VAL A 395 -12.92 7.56 0.99
CA VAL A 395 -12.78 8.98 0.65
C VAL A 395 -13.92 9.37 -0.27
N ARG A 396 -14.62 10.46 0.07
CA ARG A 396 -15.76 10.99 -0.70
C ARG A 396 -15.42 12.33 -1.31
#